data_AF-W2VN94-F1
#
_entry.id   AF-W2VN94-F1
#
_cell.length_a   1.000
_cell.length_b   1.000
_cell.length_c   1.000
_cell.angle_alpha   90.00
_cell.angle_beta   90.00
_cell.angle_gamma   90.00
#
_symmetry.space_group_name_H-M   'P 1'
#
loop_
_entity.id
_entity.type
_entity.pdbx_description
1 polymer ?
#
loop_
_entity_poly.entity_id
_entity_poly.type
_entity_poly.pdbx_seq_one_letter_code
_entity_poly.pdbx_strand_id
1 'polypeptide(L)'
;MSIYLETNALRKLTNYTCKEPVYTSIFSIFELLSGITEEDFKIRKACLKRIKEQKIEIRSPMIDKLFMDLLGINEYNKFADKMIMDIYEAVLKVDSFSCLNDIHLLMGYENTKNMKPMHALTWLKNWDNNILTITKNLNPLFEDEDKVYIKSIYKKDGISALAKHFWNKFYNNRVDKDRISHAEAFIGLSEVEKIYQEAESLFCKYNFKLFIVGQAVVFAKVYFINGNTQNSNNASDLLHLLYLNKDDKFISNDKIYQTVLEACPEFQLIVLNNEKNLFDLI
;
A
#
# COMPACT_ATOMS: atom_id res chain seq x y z
N MET A 1 -7.17 -2.47 18.98
CA MET A 1 -5.85 -2.94 18.52
C MET A 1 -6.06 -4.22 17.76
N SER A 2 -5.71 -4.22 16.48
CA SER A 2 -5.75 -5.40 15.60
C SER A 2 -4.34 -5.67 15.07
N ILE A 3 -4.11 -6.86 14.52
CA ILE A 3 -2.85 -7.23 13.88
C ILE A 3 -3.05 -7.29 12.37
N TYR A 4 -2.26 -6.48 11.66
CA TYR A 4 -2.17 -6.49 10.22
C TYR A 4 -1.05 -7.41 9.74
N LEU A 5 -1.39 -8.36 8.88
CA LEU A 5 -0.44 -9.21 8.18
C LEU A 5 -0.28 -8.74 6.73
N GLU A 6 0.86 -8.14 6.40
CA GLU A 6 1.24 -7.90 4.99
C GLU A 6 1.64 -9.22 4.28
N THR A 7 1.87 -9.15 2.98
CA THR A 7 2.03 -10.32 2.12
C THR A 7 3.18 -11.24 2.54
N ASN A 8 4.34 -10.70 2.93
CA ASN A 8 5.46 -11.51 3.41
C ASN A 8 5.16 -12.16 4.76
N ALA A 9 4.53 -11.45 5.70
CA ALA A 9 4.07 -12.03 6.96
C ALA A 9 3.10 -13.20 6.74
N LEU A 10 2.13 -13.05 5.83
CA LEU A 10 1.22 -14.13 5.44
C LEU A 10 1.98 -15.34 4.87
N ARG A 11 2.97 -15.12 4.00
CA ARG A 11 3.74 -16.23 3.40
C ARG A 11 4.60 -16.99 4.41
N LYS A 12 5.16 -16.28 5.39
CA LYS A 12 6.11 -16.84 6.37
C LYS A 12 5.41 -17.52 7.54
N LEU A 13 4.33 -16.93 8.06
CA LEU A 13 3.58 -17.51 9.15
C LEU A 13 2.75 -18.70 8.66
N THR A 14 2.76 -19.78 9.44
CA THR A 14 1.95 -20.98 9.18
C THR A 14 0.74 -21.10 10.09
N ASN A 15 0.68 -20.26 11.13
CA ASN A 15 -0.44 -20.13 12.04
C ASN A 15 -0.63 -18.66 12.42
N TYR A 16 -1.81 -18.13 12.16
CA TYR A 16 -2.19 -16.75 12.43
C TYR A 16 -3.01 -16.62 13.72
N THR A 17 -3.22 -17.71 14.45
CA THR A 17 -4.04 -17.71 15.66
C THR A 17 -3.38 -16.93 16.77
N CYS A 18 -4.12 -15.99 17.37
CA CYS A 18 -3.68 -15.22 18.51
C CYS A 18 -4.88 -14.61 19.26
N LYS A 19 -4.64 -13.83 20.34
CA LYS A 19 -5.71 -13.22 21.14
C LYS A 19 -6.34 -12.01 20.43
N GLU A 20 -5.52 -11.19 19.79
CA GLU A 20 -5.95 -10.00 19.08
C GLU A 20 -6.66 -10.35 17.76
N PRO A 21 -7.60 -9.49 17.29
CA PRO A 21 -8.16 -9.63 15.95
C PRO A 21 -7.06 -9.52 14.88
N VAL A 22 -7.06 -10.46 13.94
CA VAL A 22 -6.07 -10.52 12.86
C VAL A 22 -6.76 -10.24 11.52
N TYR A 23 -6.17 -9.35 10.74
CA TYR A 23 -6.68 -9.00 9.42
C TYR A 23 -5.53 -8.87 8.42
N THR A 24 -5.90 -8.96 7.15
CA THR A 24 -5.05 -8.59 6.02
C THR A 24 -5.84 -7.72 5.05
N SER A 25 -5.21 -7.28 3.97
CA SER A 25 -5.85 -6.44 2.96
C SER A 25 -6.18 -7.22 1.70
N ILE A 26 -7.16 -6.74 0.94
CA ILE A 26 -7.41 -7.21 -0.43
C ILE A 26 -6.15 -7.02 -1.31
N PHE A 27 -5.33 -6.01 -1.01
CA PHE A 27 -4.04 -5.80 -1.67
C PHE A 27 -3.07 -6.95 -1.42
N SER A 28 -2.99 -7.46 -0.19
CA SER A 28 -2.16 -8.63 0.12
C SER A 28 -2.64 -9.90 -0.60
N ILE A 29 -3.96 -10.05 -0.75
CA ILE A 29 -4.53 -11.13 -1.58
C ILE A 29 -4.15 -10.96 -3.04
N PHE A 30 -4.24 -9.73 -3.55
CA PHE A 30 -3.80 -9.38 -4.90
C PHE A 30 -2.32 -9.73 -5.12
N GLU A 31 -1.41 -9.34 -4.24
CA GLU A 31 0.02 -9.64 -4.37
C GLU A 31 0.34 -11.14 -4.29
N LEU A 32 -0.42 -11.89 -3.48
CA LEU A 32 -0.35 -13.34 -3.46
C LEU A 32 -0.75 -13.95 -4.80
N LEU A 33 -1.81 -13.43 -5.43
CA LEU A 33 -2.33 -13.91 -6.71
C LEU A 33 -1.49 -13.46 -7.91
N SER A 34 -1.10 -12.19 -7.97
CA SER A 34 -0.35 -11.59 -9.09
C SER A 34 1.04 -12.19 -9.23
N GLY A 35 1.66 -12.59 -8.11
CA GLY A 35 2.95 -13.26 -8.12
C GLY A 35 2.90 -14.78 -8.31
N ILE A 36 1.74 -15.39 -8.60
CA ILE A 36 1.67 -16.83 -8.89
C ILE A 36 2.43 -17.13 -10.19
N THR A 37 3.47 -17.94 -10.06
CA THR A 37 4.17 -18.60 -11.17
C THR A 37 3.93 -20.11 -11.08
N GLU A 38 4.34 -20.85 -12.10
CA GLU A 38 4.27 -22.31 -12.08
C GLU A 38 5.06 -22.91 -10.88
N GLU A 39 6.25 -22.37 -10.61
CA GLU A 39 7.13 -22.80 -9.52
C GLU A 39 6.53 -22.54 -8.13
N ASP A 40 5.92 -21.36 -7.94
CA ASP A 40 5.39 -20.92 -6.64
C ASP A 40 3.90 -21.26 -6.42
N PHE A 41 3.22 -21.83 -7.41
CA PHE A 41 1.77 -22.06 -7.38
C PHE A 41 1.32 -22.78 -6.10
N LYS A 42 1.98 -23.89 -5.75
CA LYS A 42 1.62 -24.69 -4.56
C LYS A 42 1.81 -23.91 -3.27
N ILE A 43 2.89 -23.13 -3.18
CA ILE A 43 3.24 -22.34 -1.98
C ILE A 43 2.21 -21.21 -1.78
N ARG A 44 1.91 -20.45 -2.85
CA ARG A 44 0.94 -19.35 -2.80
C ARG A 44 -0.49 -19.86 -2.60
N LYS A 45 -0.89 -20.96 -3.26
CA LYS A 45 -2.19 -21.61 -3.02
C LYS A 45 -2.32 -22.09 -1.56
N ALA A 46 -1.28 -22.66 -0.97
CA ALA A 46 -1.30 -23.06 0.44
C ALA A 46 -1.48 -21.87 1.38
N CYS A 47 -0.83 -20.74 1.10
CA CYS A 47 -1.01 -19.49 1.84
C CYS A 47 -2.46 -18.99 1.75
N LEU A 48 -3.00 -18.89 0.54
CA LEU A 48 -4.39 -18.51 0.26
C LEU A 48 -5.39 -19.45 0.98
N LYS A 49 -5.15 -20.76 0.94
CA LYS A 49 -5.98 -21.74 1.66
C LYS A 49 -5.96 -21.52 3.16
N ARG A 50 -4.78 -21.23 3.73
CA ARG A 50 -4.61 -20.94 5.17
C ARG A 50 -5.40 -19.70 5.60
N ILE A 51 -5.39 -18.64 4.79
CA ILE A 51 -6.17 -17.41 5.04
C ILE A 51 -7.66 -17.76 5.17
N LYS A 52 -8.19 -18.58 4.24
CA LYS A 52 -9.59 -19.03 4.26
C LYS A 52 -9.90 -19.91 5.48
N GLU A 53 -9.08 -20.92 5.74
CA GLU A 53 -9.31 -21.90 6.80
C GLU A 53 -9.23 -21.28 8.19
N GLN A 54 -8.29 -20.36 8.41
CA GLN A 54 -8.14 -19.62 9.67
C GLN A 54 -9.03 -18.38 9.75
N LYS A 55 -9.89 -18.15 8.75
CA LYS A 55 -10.91 -17.09 8.72
C LYS A 55 -10.34 -15.69 8.97
N ILE A 56 -9.18 -15.40 8.37
CA ILE A 56 -8.59 -14.06 8.47
C ILE A 56 -9.49 -13.05 7.76
N GLU A 57 -9.77 -11.94 8.42
CA GLU A 57 -10.53 -10.83 7.85
C GLU A 57 -9.73 -10.23 6.68
N ILE A 58 -10.33 -10.16 5.49
CA ILE A 58 -9.74 -9.48 4.32
C ILE A 58 -10.41 -8.12 4.20
N ARG A 59 -9.67 -7.05 4.48
CA ARG A 59 -10.17 -5.68 4.43
C ARG A 59 -10.02 -5.07 3.04
N SER A 60 -11.16 -4.64 2.53
CA SER A 60 -11.34 -3.74 1.39
C SER A 60 -11.21 -2.28 1.81
N PRO A 61 -11.06 -1.34 0.85
CA PRO A 61 -10.99 -1.56 -0.59
C PRO A 61 -9.57 -1.72 -1.14
N MET A 62 -9.43 -1.97 -2.45
CA MET A 62 -8.14 -1.97 -3.14
C MET A 62 -7.43 -0.60 -3.05
N ILE A 63 -6.10 -0.61 -3.18
CA ILE A 63 -5.25 0.56 -2.94
C ILE A 63 -5.56 1.74 -3.86
N ASP A 64 -6.07 1.50 -5.08
CA ASP A 64 -6.45 2.57 -6.00
C ASP A 64 -7.60 3.37 -5.39
N LYS A 65 -8.64 2.71 -4.89
CA LYS A 65 -9.70 3.38 -4.15
C LYS A 65 -9.18 4.04 -2.88
N LEU A 66 -8.39 3.35 -2.04
CA LEU A 66 -7.86 3.97 -0.81
C LEU A 66 -7.08 5.24 -1.10
N PHE A 67 -6.21 5.20 -2.11
CA PHE A 67 -5.39 6.33 -2.51
C PHE A 67 -6.24 7.45 -3.10
N MET A 68 -7.21 7.13 -3.96
CA MET A 68 -8.10 8.13 -4.56
C MET A 68 -9.05 8.75 -3.53
N ASP A 69 -9.61 7.96 -2.61
CA ASP A 69 -10.41 8.45 -1.47
C ASP A 69 -9.58 9.38 -0.56
N LEU A 70 -8.28 9.11 -0.39
CA LEU A 70 -7.37 10.02 0.32
C LEU A 70 -7.18 11.34 -0.44
N LEU A 71 -7.16 11.30 -1.77
CA LEU A 71 -7.02 12.49 -2.62
C LEU A 71 -8.35 13.17 -2.96
N GLY A 72 -9.49 12.67 -2.47
CA GLY A 72 -10.82 13.19 -2.82
C GLY A 72 -11.24 12.93 -4.27
N ILE A 73 -10.62 11.95 -4.93
CA ILE A 73 -10.88 11.58 -6.32
C ILE A 73 -11.85 10.40 -6.35
N ASN A 74 -12.92 10.50 -7.14
CA ASN A 74 -13.97 9.45 -7.23
C ASN A 74 -13.74 8.43 -8.36
N GLU A 75 -12.64 8.54 -9.09
CA GLU A 75 -12.30 7.66 -10.21
C GLU A 75 -11.42 6.50 -9.76
N TYR A 76 -11.99 5.30 -9.69
CA TYR A 76 -11.27 4.06 -9.39
C TYR A 76 -12.02 2.84 -9.97
N ASN A 77 -11.40 1.67 -9.96
CA ASN A 77 -12.07 0.46 -10.40
C ASN A 77 -12.95 -0.13 -9.29
N LYS A 78 -14.24 0.20 -9.29
CA LYS A 78 -15.22 -0.32 -8.32
C LYS A 78 -15.40 -1.85 -8.30
N PHE A 79 -14.87 -2.56 -9.29
CA PHE A 79 -14.97 -4.01 -9.38
C PHE A 79 -13.68 -4.75 -9.00
N ALA A 80 -12.58 -4.04 -8.74
CA ALA A 80 -11.28 -4.65 -8.47
C ALA A 80 -11.35 -5.70 -7.35
N ASP A 81 -11.94 -5.33 -6.20
CA ASP A 81 -12.10 -6.22 -5.05
C ASP A 81 -12.83 -7.52 -5.42
N LYS A 82 -13.96 -7.39 -6.14
CA LYS A 82 -14.76 -8.55 -6.55
C LYS A 82 -13.96 -9.44 -7.49
N MET A 83 -13.28 -8.86 -8.47
CA MET A 83 -12.46 -9.61 -9.42
C MET A 83 -11.33 -10.37 -8.70
N ILE A 84 -10.64 -9.73 -7.75
CA ILE A 84 -9.60 -10.37 -6.93
C ILE A 84 -10.19 -11.54 -6.13
N MET A 85 -11.34 -11.35 -5.50
CA MET A 85 -12.00 -12.40 -4.72
C MET A 85 -12.52 -13.56 -5.58
N ASP A 86 -13.05 -13.28 -6.77
CA ASP A 86 -13.46 -14.32 -7.72
C ASP A 86 -12.27 -15.17 -8.17
N ILE A 87 -11.11 -14.55 -8.44
CA ILE A 87 -9.87 -15.27 -8.76
C ILE A 87 -9.36 -16.07 -7.56
N TYR A 88 -9.37 -15.47 -6.37
CA TYR A 88 -8.97 -16.15 -5.12
C TYR A 88 -9.78 -17.44 -4.91
N GLU A 89 -11.10 -17.37 -5.02
CA GLU A 89 -11.98 -18.53 -4.88
C GLU A 89 -11.76 -19.58 -5.99
N ALA A 90 -11.45 -19.15 -7.21
CA ALA A 90 -11.13 -20.05 -8.30
C ALA A 90 -9.77 -20.76 -8.11
N VAL A 91 -8.73 -20.04 -7.66
CA VAL A 91 -7.40 -20.58 -7.34
C VAL A 91 -7.48 -21.68 -6.29
N LEU A 92 -8.35 -21.52 -5.29
CA LEU A 92 -8.53 -22.54 -4.25
C LEU A 92 -9.10 -23.86 -4.80
N LYS A 93 -9.89 -23.81 -5.87
CA LYS A 93 -10.58 -24.97 -6.47
C LYS A 93 -9.73 -25.72 -7.50
N VAL A 94 -8.78 -25.07 -8.16
CA VAL A 94 -7.98 -25.68 -9.25
C VAL A 94 -6.79 -26.48 -8.70
N ASP A 95 -6.51 -27.65 -9.23
CA ASP A 95 -5.48 -28.54 -8.68
C ASP A 95 -4.04 -28.23 -9.17
N SER A 96 -3.91 -27.51 -10.28
CA SER A 96 -2.62 -27.22 -10.90
C SER A 96 -2.54 -25.79 -11.47
N PHE A 97 -1.31 -25.33 -11.72
CA PHE A 97 -1.07 -24.06 -12.40
C PHE A 97 -1.64 -24.06 -13.83
N SER A 98 -1.59 -25.20 -14.54
CA SER A 98 -2.19 -25.31 -15.87
C SER A 98 -3.70 -25.00 -15.83
N CYS A 99 -4.42 -25.51 -14.84
CA CYS A 99 -5.85 -25.25 -14.68
C CYS A 99 -6.14 -23.79 -14.27
N LEU A 100 -5.22 -23.13 -13.57
CA LEU A 100 -5.32 -21.71 -13.28
C LEU A 100 -5.25 -20.87 -14.57
N ASN A 101 -4.45 -21.30 -15.54
CA ASN A 101 -4.31 -20.65 -16.84
C ASN A 101 -5.55 -20.79 -17.74
N ASP A 102 -6.57 -21.53 -17.31
CA ASP A 102 -7.86 -21.64 -17.98
C ASP A 102 -8.91 -20.71 -17.35
N ILE A 103 -8.58 -20.01 -16.26
CA ILE A 103 -9.53 -19.11 -15.57
C ILE A 103 -9.68 -17.82 -16.35
N HIS A 104 -10.93 -17.49 -16.67
CA HIS A 104 -11.30 -16.28 -17.38
C HIS A 104 -12.31 -15.46 -16.56
N LEU A 105 -12.13 -14.14 -16.59
CA LEU A 105 -13.04 -13.17 -16.02
C LEU A 105 -14.00 -12.68 -17.10
N LEU A 106 -15.29 -12.76 -16.80
CA LEU A 106 -16.35 -12.20 -17.64
C LEU A 106 -16.66 -10.78 -17.17
N MET A 107 -16.11 -9.80 -17.88
CA MET A 107 -16.37 -8.38 -17.61
C MET A 107 -17.52 -7.91 -18.51
N GLY A 108 -18.64 -7.56 -17.90
CA GLY A 108 -19.78 -6.95 -18.58
C GLY A 108 -19.87 -5.46 -18.29
N TYR A 109 -20.03 -4.65 -19.33
CA TYR A 109 -20.71 -3.37 -19.20
C TYR A 109 -22.18 -3.61 -19.50
N GLU A 110 -23.07 -2.91 -18.78
CA GLU A 110 -24.53 -3.10 -18.86
C GLU A 110 -25.11 -3.04 -20.30
N ASN A 111 -24.36 -2.50 -21.28
CA ASN A 111 -24.84 -2.26 -22.65
C ASN A 111 -24.05 -2.90 -23.80
N THR A 112 -23.11 -3.84 -23.56
CA THR A 112 -22.34 -4.48 -24.65
C THR A 112 -22.63 -5.97 -24.78
N LYS A 113 -23.26 -6.38 -25.90
CA LYS A 113 -23.55 -7.79 -26.26
C LYS A 113 -22.31 -8.64 -26.57
N ASN A 114 -21.13 -8.04 -26.72
CA ASN A 114 -19.89 -8.74 -27.06
C ASN A 114 -18.96 -8.75 -25.84
N MET A 115 -19.23 -9.65 -24.88
CA MET A 115 -18.32 -9.94 -23.78
C MET A 115 -17.11 -10.71 -24.30
N LYS A 116 -15.91 -10.12 -24.20
CA LYS A 116 -14.66 -10.87 -24.41
C LYS A 116 -14.16 -11.33 -23.05
N PRO A 117 -14.06 -12.64 -22.80
CA PRO A 117 -13.43 -13.15 -21.58
C PRO A 117 -11.98 -12.67 -21.53
N MET A 118 -11.55 -12.17 -20.37
CA MET A 118 -10.16 -11.82 -20.11
C MET A 118 -9.52 -12.89 -19.25
N HIS A 119 -8.36 -13.38 -19.65
CA HIS A 119 -7.60 -14.34 -18.85
C HIS A 119 -7.21 -13.73 -17.49
N ALA A 120 -7.43 -14.45 -16.39
CA ALA A 120 -7.29 -13.93 -15.03
C ALA A 120 -5.85 -13.50 -14.70
N LEU A 121 -4.84 -14.29 -15.07
CA LEU A 121 -3.43 -13.91 -14.85
C LEU A 121 -3.04 -12.68 -15.66
N THR A 122 -3.62 -12.52 -16.85
CA THR A 122 -3.39 -11.33 -17.68
C THR A 122 -4.01 -10.09 -17.02
N TRP A 123 -5.21 -10.22 -16.45
CA TRP A 123 -5.83 -9.14 -15.70
C TRP A 123 -5.00 -8.76 -14.46
N LEU A 124 -4.54 -9.73 -13.67
CA LEU A 124 -3.69 -9.49 -12.51
C LEU A 124 -2.40 -8.76 -12.89
N LYS A 125 -1.73 -9.19 -13.96
CA LYS A 125 -0.51 -8.53 -14.47
C LYS A 125 -0.77 -7.10 -14.94
N ASN A 126 -1.87 -6.88 -15.66
CA ASN A 126 -2.25 -5.53 -16.09
C ASN A 126 -2.56 -4.63 -14.89
N TRP A 127 -3.20 -5.19 -13.86
CA TRP A 127 -3.50 -4.47 -12.64
C TRP A 127 -2.22 -4.14 -11.85
N ASP A 128 -1.27 -5.08 -11.76
CA ASP A 128 0.04 -4.87 -11.13
C ASP A 128 0.79 -3.69 -11.76
N ASN A 129 0.77 -3.61 -13.09
CA ASN A 129 1.33 -2.47 -13.82
C ASN A 129 0.63 -1.13 -13.49
N ASN A 130 -0.67 -1.15 -13.17
CA ASN A 130 -1.42 0.03 -12.74
C ASN A 130 -1.07 0.45 -11.29
N ILE A 131 -0.81 -0.51 -10.41
CA ILE A 131 -0.28 -0.20 -9.06
C ILE A 131 1.10 0.46 -9.17
N LEU A 132 1.94 -0.03 -10.08
CA LEU A 132 3.23 0.57 -10.37
C LEU A 132 3.12 2.01 -10.92
N THR A 133 2.02 2.41 -11.58
CA THR A 133 1.84 3.80 -12.01
C THR A 133 1.41 4.72 -10.87
N ILE A 134 0.60 4.24 -9.91
CA ILE A 134 0.25 4.99 -8.69
C ILE A 134 1.51 5.39 -7.91
N THR A 135 2.50 4.49 -7.89
CA THR A 135 3.76 4.68 -7.15
C THR A 135 4.83 5.48 -7.90
N LYS A 136 4.65 5.79 -9.19
CA LYS A 136 5.60 6.57 -10.02
C LYS A 136 5.67 8.06 -9.69
N ASN A 137 4.87 8.54 -8.75
CA ASN A 137 4.85 9.96 -8.35
C ASN A 137 5.97 10.37 -7.38
N LEU A 138 7.00 9.54 -7.21
CA LEU A 138 8.09 9.84 -6.27
C LEU A 138 9.05 10.90 -6.78
N ASN A 139 9.39 10.90 -8.07
CA ASN A 139 10.35 11.87 -8.62
C ASN A 139 9.91 13.33 -8.39
N PRO A 140 8.65 13.73 -8.65
CA PRO A 140 8.17 15.07 -8.33
C PRO A 140 8.31 15.48 -6.87
N LEU A 141 8.21 14.54 -5.91
CA LEU A 141 8.34 14.86 -4.48
C LEU A 141 9.75 15.36 -4.11
N PHE A 142 10.76 15.06 -4.93
CA PHE A 142 12.16 15.38 -4.70
C PHE A 142 12.78 16.25 -5.81
N GLU A 143 11.99 16.78 -6.75
CA GLU A 143 12.51 17.61 -7.85
C GLU A 143 13.32 18.81 -7.34
N ASP A 144 12.89 19.40 -6.22
CA ASP A 144 13.58 20.54 -5.58
C ASP A 144 14.65 20.13 -4.55
N GLU A 145 14.92 18.83 -4.38
CA GLU A 145 15.83 18.35 -3.33
C GLU A 145 17.24 18.13 -3.84
N ASP A 146 18.19 18.87 -3.27
CA ASP A 146 19.61 18.66 -3.54
C ASP A 146 20.19 17.51 -2.69
N LYS A 147 21.00 16.65 -3.32
CA LYS A 147 21.61 15.49 -2.68
C LYS A 147 22.53 15.88 -1.50
N VAL A 148 23.29 16.97 -1.63
CA VAL A 148 24.19 17.44 -0.56
C VAL A 148 23.36 17.99 0.60
N TYR A 149 22.29 18.73 0.30
CA TYR A 149 21.35 19.25 1.28
C TYR A 149 20.67 18.12 2.08
N ILE A 150 20.09 17.11 1.41
CA ILE A 150 19.48 15.96 2.09
C ILE A 150 20.47 15.21 2.97
N LYS A 151 21.71 15.00 2.49
CA LYS A 151 22.78 14.42 3.31
C LYS A 151 23.10 15.28 4.54
N SER A 152 23.06 16.61 4.41
CA SER A 152 23.30 17.52 5.54
C SER A 152 22.22 17.42 6.60
N ILE A 153 20.95 17.22 6.20
CA ILE A 153 19.83 16.98 7.12
C ILE A 153 20.05 15.64 7.83
N TYR A 154 20.33 14.58 7.08
CA TYR A 154 20.56 13.24 7.63
C TYR A 154 21.72 13.20 8.64
N LYS A 155 22.79 13.98 8.44
CA LYS A 155 23.91 14.07 9.39
C LYS A 155 23.54 14.63 10.76
N LYS A 156 22.44 15.37 10.89
CA LYS A 156 22.03 15.96 12.17
C LYS A 156 21.52 14.91 13.13
N ASP A 157 20.56 14.10 12.69
CA ASP A 157 19.85 13.14 13.54
C ASP A 157 19.26 11.96 12.75
N GLY A 158 19.98 11.54 11.71
CA GLY A 158 19.63 10.36 10.90
C GLY A 158 18.24 10.42 10.27
N ILE A 159 17.50 9.31 10.43
CA ILE A 159 16.15 9.14 9.88
C ILE A 159 15.17 10.14 10.49
N SER A 160 15.24 10.41 11.79
CA SER A 160 14.31 11.33 12.46
C SER A 160 14.44 12.77 11.92
N ALA A 161 15.66 13.20 11.56
CA ALA A 161 15.87 14.50 10.90
C ALA A 161 15.21 14.55 9.51
N LEU A 162 15.32 13.48 8.71
CA LEU A 162 14.64 13.39 7.41
C LEU A 162 13.12 13.38 7.56
N ALA A 163 12.59 12.61 8.51
CA ALA A 163 11.16 12.54 8.77
C ALA A 163 10.58 13.92 9.12
N LYS A 164 11.26 14.67 9.99
CA LYS A 164 10.87 16.03 10.34
C LYS A 164 10.93 16.98 9.13
N HIS A 165 11.98 16.89 8.32
CA HIS A 165 12.12 17.69 7.09
C HIS A 165 10.96 17.45 6.13
N PHE A 166 10.71 16.19 5.76
CA PHE A 166 9.67 15.85 4.80
C PHE A 166 8.27 16.14 5.32
N TRP A 167 7.99 15.85 6.60
CA TRP A 167 6.71 16.23 7.19
C TRP A 167 6.47 17.74 7.12
N ASN A 168 7.46 18.55 7.52
CA ASN A 168 7.35 20.00 7.45
C ASN A 168 7.19 20.49 6.00
N LYS A 169 7.94 19.92 5.05
CA LYS A 169 7.82 20.24 3.63
C LYS A 169 6.40 19.98 3.14
N PHE A 170 5.86 18.78 3.35
CA PHE A 170 4.54 18.42 2.87
C PHE A 170 3.44 19.22 3.57
N TYR A 171 3.53 19.38 4.90
CA TYR A 171 2.54 20.12 5.66
C TYR A 171 2.52 21.61 5.27
N ASN A 172 3.68 22.24 5.09
CA ASN A 172 3.77 23.65 4.69
C ASN A 172 3.29 23.90 3.25
N ASN A 173 3.43 22.90 2.37
CA ASN A 173 3.00 22.97 0.97
C ASN A 173 1.68 22.21 0.70
N ARG A 174 0.92 21.88 1.76
CA ARG A 174 -0.34 21.11 1.61
C ARG A 174 -1.41 21.83 0.80
N VAL A 175 -1.31 23.16 0.73
CA VAL A 175 -2.13 24.02 -0.11
C VAL A 175 -1.20 24.99 -0.84
N ASP A 176 -1.37 25.11 -2.15
CA ASP A 176 -0.70 26.11 -2.97
C ASP A 176 -1.36 27.47 -2.75
N LYS A 177 -0.73 28.31 -1.90
CA LYS A 177 -1.27 29.60 -1.48
C LYS A 177 -1.42 30.58 -2.65
N ASP A 178 -0.48 30.55 -3.60
CA ASP A 178 -0.50 31.46 -4.75
C ASP A 178 -1.65 31.08 -5.69
N ARG A 179 -1.83 29.78 -5.95
CA ARG A 179 -2.96 29.29 -6.74
C ARG A 179 -4.30 29.59 -6.08
N ILE A 180 -4.41 29.41 -4.77
CA ILE A 180 -5.61 29.75 -4.01
C ILE A 180 -5.89 31.26 -4.07
N SER A 181 -4.88 32.11 -3.87
CA SER A 181 -5.05 33.56 -3.94
C SER A 181 -5.57 34.02 -5.31
N HIS A 182 -5.10 33.41 -6.40
CA HIS A 182 -5.62 33.69 -7.74
C HIS A 182 -7.04 33.13 -7.97
N ALA A 183 -7.36 31.97 -7.39
CA ALA A 183 -8.65 31.31 -7.56
C ALA A 183 -9.77 31.96 -6.73
N GLU A 184 -9.45 32.57 -5.58
CA GLU A 184 -10.41 33.11 -4.61
C GLU A 184 -11.45 34.04 -5.26
N ALA A 185 -11.01 34.91 -6.18
CA ALA A 185 -11.89 35.82 -6.90
C ALA A 185 -12.95 35.12 -7.78
N PHE A 186 -12.74 33.84 -8.12
CA PHE A 186 -13.62 33.05 -8.99
C PHE A 186 -14.48 32.06 -8.21
N ILE A 187 -13.93 31.43 -7.17
CA ILE A 187 -14.62 30.38 -6.40
C ILE A 187 -15.23 30.89 -5.09
N GLY A 188 -14.82 32.07 -4.63
CA GLY A 188 -15.27 32.69 -3.38
C GLY A 188 -14.62 32.10 -2.12
N LEU A 189 -14.72 32.86 -1.02
CA LEU A 189 -14.07 32.54 0.26
C LEU A 189 -14.51 31.19 0.85
N SER A 190 -15.80 30.85 0.74
CA SER A 190 -16.34 29.60 1.30
C SER A 190 -15.71 28.35 0.69
N GLU A 191 -15.46 28.35 -0.63
CA GLU A 191 -14.81 27.20 -1.29
C GLU A 191 -13.32 27.16 -0.96
N VAL A 192 -12.67 28.32 -0.82
CA VAL A 192 -11.27 28.39 -0.34
C VAL A 192 -11.14 27.78 1.07
N GLU A 193 -12.01 28.17 2.01
CA GLU A 193 -12.02 27.62 3.37
C GLU A 193 -12.21 26.10 3.35
N LYS A 194 -13.10 25.60 2.49
CA LYS A 194 -13.32 24.16 2.31
C LYS A 194 -12.07 23.43 1.82
N ILE A 195 -11.33 23.99 0.85
CA ILE A 195 -10.06 23.39 0.39
C ILE A 195 -9.05 23.28 1.54
N TYR A 196 -8.92 24.33 2.37
CA TYR A 196 -8.05 24.28 3.54
C TYR A 196 -8.48 23.22 4.55
N GLN A 197 -9.79 23.11 4.82
CA GLN A 197 -10.34 22.09 5.72
C GLN A 197 -10.12 20.67 5.20
N GLU A 198 -10.31 20.44 3.89
CA GLU A 198 -10.07 19.15 3.25
C GLU A 198 -8.59 18.76 3.32
N ALA A 199 -7.68 19.70 3.04
CA ALA A 199 -6.24 19.48 3.17
C ALA A 199 -5.84 19.18 4.62
N GLU A 200 -6.35 19.94 5.61
CA GLU A 200 -6.04 19.68 7.01
C GLU A 200 -6.58 18.33 7.47
N SER A 201 -7.81 17.99 7.07
CA SER A 201 -8.44 16.69 7.35
C SER A 201 -7.59 15.53 6.82
N LEU A 202 -7.03 15.66 5.60
CA LEU A 202 -6.13 14.67 5.03
C LEU A 202 -4.85 14.52 5.87
N PHE A 203 -4.21 15.63 6.24
CA PHE A 203 -2.97 15.61 7.04
C PHE A 203 -3.19 15.15 8.49
N CYS A 204 -4.42 15.19 9.01
CA CYS A 204 -4.77 14.60 10.30
C CYS A 204 -4.91 13.07 10.27
N LYS A 205 -5.03 12.45 9.08
CA LYS A 205 -5.17 10.98 8.97
C LYS A 205 -3.85 10.28 9.30
N TYR A 206 -3.92 9.34 10.26
CA TYR A 206 -2.77 8.57 10.73
C TYR A 206 -2.04 7.83 9.60
N ASN A 207 -2.79 7.05 8.80
CA ASN A 207 -2.25 6.27 7.69
C ASN A 207 -1.62 7.14 6.60
N PHE A 208 -2.20 8.31 6.32
CA PHE A 208 -1.66 9.26 5.37
C PHE A 208 -0.29 9.80 5.82
N LYS A 209 -0.19 10.23 7.09
CA LYS A 209 1.09 10.66 7.66
C LYS A 209 2.14 9.55 7.60
N LEU A 210 1.80 8.33 8.03
CA LEU A 210 2.71 7.19 7.97
C LEU A 210 3.20 6.94 6.55
N PHE A 211 2.27 6.91 5.59
CA PHE A 211 2.57 6.63 4.19
C PHE A 211 3.48 7.71 3.59
N ILE A 212 3.10 8.99 3.69
CA ILE A 212 3.83 10.06 2.99
C ILE A 212 5.23 10.28 3.58
N VAL A 213 5.37 10.22 4.91
CA VAL A 213 6.67 10.38 5.59
C VAL A 213 7.52 9.13 5.39
N GLY A 214 6.94 7.94 5.59
CA GLY A 214 7.64 6.67 5.42
C GLY A 214 8.18 6.52 3.99
N GLN A 215 7.34 6.81 3.00
CA GLN A 215 7.73 6.80 1.58
C GLN A 215 8.84 7.80 1.29
N ALA A 216 8.74 9.04 1.80
CA ALA A 216 9.76 10.05 1.54
C ALA A 216 11.12 9.69 2.15
N VAL A 217 11.12 9.23 3.40
CA VAL A 217 12.34 8.84 4.12
C VAL A 217 12.99 7.60 3.53
N VAL A 218 12.21 6.56 3.23
CA VAL A 218 12.73 5.32 2.62
C VAL A 218 13.41 5.65 1.29
N PHE A 219 12.75 6.45 0.44
CA PHE A 219 13.35 6.89 -0.81
C PHE A 219 14.63 7.70 -0.57
N ALA A 220 14.59 8.71 0.30
CA ALA A 220 15.75 9.56 0.55
C ALA A 220 16.96 8.76 1.07
N LYS A 221 16.72 7.79 1.96
CA LYS A 221 17.75 6.89 2.46
C LYS A 221 18.35 6.02 1.35
N VAL A 222 17.51 5.43 0.50
CA VAL A 222 17.98 4.58 -0.60
C VAL A 222 18.76 5.38 -1.64
N TYR A 223 18.18 6.49 -2.10
CA TYR A 223 18.69 7.25 -3.24
C TYR A 223 19.79 8.24 -2.86
N PHE A 224 19.53 9.14 -1.89
CA PHE A 224 20.47 10.20 -1.55
C PHE A 224 21.58 9.73 -0.61
N ILE A 225 21.26 8.88 0.37
CA ILE A 225 22.23 8.44 1.40
C ILE A 225 23.05 7.24 0.89
N ASN A 226 22.39 6.14 0.53
CA ASN A 226 23.06 4.91 0.12
C ASN A 226 23.56 4.96 -1.33
N GLY A 227 23.01 5.84 -2.17
CA GLY A 227 23.41 5.98 -3.57
C GLY A 227 22.92 4.86 -4.48
N ASN A 228 21.90 4.10 -4.05
CA ASN A 228 21.33 3.01 -4.84
C ASN A 228 20.21 3.53 -5.74
N THR A 229 20.01 2.86 -6.88
CA THR A 229 18.79 3.02 -7.68
C THR A 229 17.61 2.45 -6.92
N GLN A 230 16.48 3.16 -6.94
CA GLN A 230 15.28 2.74 -6.24
C GLN A 230 14.83 1.35 -6.73
N ASN A 231 14.54 0.45 -5.81
CA ASN A 231 13.77 -0.76 -6.14
C ASN A 231 12.30 -0.35 -6.28
N SER A 232 11.70 -0.58 -7.44
CA SER A 232 10.28 -0.25 -7.72
C SER A 232 9.33 -0.87 -6.69
N ASN A 233 9.72 -2.02 -6.12
CA ASN A 233 8.88 -2.76 -5.17
C ASN A 233 8.68 -2.02 -3.85
N ASN A 234 9.69 -1.27 -3.37
CA ASN A 234 9.61 -0.56 -2.10
C ASN A 234 8.42 0.42 -2.04
N ALA A 235 8.08 1.05 -3.17
CA ALA A 235 6.97 1.99 -3.21
C ALA A 235 5.62 1.28 -3.15
N SER A 236 5.52 0.07 -3.72
CA SER A 236 4.34 -0.79 -3.64
C SER A 236 4.13 -1.32 -2.23
N ASP A 237 5.21 -1.83 -1.60
CA ASP A 237 5.14 -2.38 -0.23
C ASP A 237 4.64 -1.32 0.77
N LEU A 238 5.02 -0.05 0.60
CA LEU A 238 4.57 1.02 1.49
C LEU A 238 3.07 1.34 1.35
N LEU A 239 2.39 0.93 0.28
CA LEU A 239 0.92 1.07 0.15
C LEU A 239 0.17 0.30 1.25
N HIS A 240 0.77 -0.74 1.83
CA HIS A 240 0.20 -1.44 2.97
C HIS A 240 -0.06 -0.52 4.18
N LEU A 241 0.70 0.57 4.34
CA LEU A 241 0.52 1.54 5.41
C LEU A 241 -0.85 2.25 5.34
N LEU A 242 -1.47 2.30 4.16
CA LEU A 242 -2.79 2.91 3.95
C LEU A 242 -3.92 2.12 4.64
N TYR A 243 -3.72 0.85 4.97
CA TYR A 243 -4.71 -0.01 5.64
C TYR A 243 -4.69 0.08 7.17
N LEU A 244 -3.78 0.87 7.75
CA LEU A 244 -3.55 0.89 9.19
C LEU A 244 -4.40 1.94 9.91
N ASN A 245 -4.96 1.55 11.05
CA ASN A 245 -5.44 2.50 12.06
C ASN A 245 -4.34 2.79 13.09
N LYS A 246 -4.55 3.85 13.88
CA LYS A 246 -3.58 4.39 14.84
C LYS A 246 -2.99 3.38 15.83
N ASP A 247 -3.74 2.33 16.15
CA ASP A 247 -3.36 1.33 17.15
C ASP A 247 -3.26 -0.08 16.56
N ASP A 248 -3.13 -0.22 15.24
CA ASP A 248 -2.91 -1.51 14.61
C ASP A 248 -1.42 -1.89 14.65
N LYS A 249 -1.14 -3.14 15.04
CA LYS A 249 0.19 -3.76 15.00
C LYS A 249 0.46 -4.27 13.58
N PHE A 250 1.59 -3.89 13.00
CA PHE A 250 2.02 -4.33 11.67
C PHE A 250 3.08 -5.41 11.79
N ILE A 251 2.82 -6.61 11.27
CA ILE A 251 3.82 -7.70 11.26
C ILE A 251 4.55 -7.66 9.92
N SER A 252 5.88 -7.55 9.94
CA SER A 252 6.69 -7.78 8.74
C SER A 252 8.13 -8.09 9.06
N ASN A 253 8.81 -8.74 8.11
CA ASN A 253 10.25 -8.98 8.16
C ASN A 253 11.04 -8.06 7.21
N ASP A 254 10.38 -7.14 6.51
CA ASP A 254 11.06 -6.24 5.57
C ASP A 254 11.75 -5.08 6.32
N LYS A 255 13.01 -4.83 5.97
CA LYS A 255 13.84 -3.77 6.55
C LYS A 255 13.34 -2.38 6.17
N ILE A 256 12.54 -2.23 5.12
CA ILE A 256 11.93 -0.93 4.80
C ILE A 256 11.02 -0.46 5.94
N TYR A 257 10.27 -1.36 6.58
CA TYR A 257 9.36 -0.99 7.67
C TYR A 257 10.10 -0.66 8.96
N GLN A 258 11.31 -1.18 9.17
CA GLN A 258 12.18 -0.71 10.26
C GLN A 258 12.58 0.75 10.04
N THR A 259 12.86 1.14 8.78
CA THR A 259 13.10 2.54 8.43
C THR A 259 11.85 3.40 8.65
N VAL A 260 10.65 2.87 8.38
CA VAL A 260 9.38 3.55 8.70
C VAL A 260 9.19 3.72 10.21
N LEU A 261 9.50 2.70 11.02
CA LEU A 261 9.44 2.77 12.48
C LEU A 261 10.36 3.87 13.04
N GLU A 262 11.59 3.95 12.53
CA GLU A 262 12.53 5.03 12.91
C GLU A 262 12.02 6.42 12.50
N ALA A 263 11.31 6.52 11.37
CA ALA A 263 10.76 7.77 10.86
C ALA A 263 9.50 8.21 11.60
N CYS A 264 8.66 7.26 11.97
CA CYS A 264 7.35 7.44 12.58
C CYS A 264 7.26 6.53 13.83
N PRO A 265 7.75 6.96 15.00
CA PRO A 265 7.79 6.14 16.21
C PRO A 265 6.41 5.67 16.72
N GLU A 266 5.33 6.31 16.25
CA GLU A 266 3.95 5.87 16.51
C GLU A 266 3.56 4.58 15.76
N PHE A 267 4.31 4.20 14.72
CA PHE A 267 4.07 2.99 13.94
C PHE A 267 4.39 1.74 14.77
N GLN A 268 3.41 0.86 14.98
CA GLN A 268 3.59 -0.34 15.78
C GLN A 268 4.09 -1.51 14.93
N LEU A 269 5.38 -1.53 14.59
CA LEU A 269 6.01 -2.65 13.89
C LEU A 269 6.36 -3.79 14.85
N ILE A 270 5.98 -5.01 14.50
CA ILE A 270 6.50 -6.25 15.09
C ILE A 270 7.34 -6.95 14.03
N VAL A 271 8.63 -7.08 14.31
CA VAL A 271 9.59 -7.67 13.38
C VAL A 271 9.45 -9.19 13.40
N LEU A 272 9.04 -9.75 12.26
CA LEU A 272 9.02 -11.18 12.03
C LEU A 272 10.43 -11.66 11.65
N ASN A 273 11.00 -12.58 12.43
CA ASN A 273 12.29 -13.17 12.14
C ASN A 273 12.10 -14.56 11.51
N ASN A 274 12.04 -15.58 12.36
CA ASN A 274 11.97 -16.99 11.99
C ASN A 274 10.74 -17.69 12.58
N GLU A 275 9.89 -16.95 13.28
CA GLU A 275 8.69 -17.42 13.94
C GLU A 275 7.71 -17.94 12.89
N LYS A 276 7.04 -19.05 13.20
CA LYS A 276 6.05 -19.68 12.33
C LYS A 276 4.63 -19.51 12.83
N ASN A 277 4.45 -19.12 14.08
CA ASN A 277 3.15 -18.87 14.70
C ASN A 277 3.08 -17.43 15.17
N LEU A 278 1.95 -16.78 14.91
CA LEU A 278 1.72 -15.40 15.32
C LEU A 278 1.74 -15.25 16.85
N PHE A 279 1.26 -16.26 17.59
CA PHE A 279 1.32 -16.28 19.05
C PHE A 279 2.74 -16.19 19.62
N ASP A 280 3.76 -16.66 18.89
CA ASP A 280 5.15 -16.59 19.35
C ASP A 280 5.73 -15.16 19.26
N LEU A 281 5.03 -14.25 18.56
CA LEU A 281 5.47 -12.87 18.30
C LEU A 281 4.82 -11.83 19.23
N ILE A 282 3.69 -12.14 19.87
CA ILE A 282 2.82 -11.16 20.54
C ILE A 282 2.56 -11.42 22.01
#